data_AF-A0A1L9S1A3-F1
#
_entry.id   AF-A0A1L9S1A3-F1
#
_cell.length_a   1.000
_cell.length_b   1.000
_cell.length_c   1.000
_cell.angle_alpha   90.00
_cell.angle_beta   90.00
_cell.angle_gamma   90.00
#
_symmetry.space_group_name_H-M   'P 1'
#
loop_
_entity.id
_entity.type
_entity.pdbx_description
1 polymer ?
#
loop_
_entity_poly.entity_id
_entity_poly.type
_entity_poly.pdbx_seq_one_letter_code
_entity_poly.pdbx_strand_id
1 'polypeptide(L)'
;MLTGKKCLTMSDMWQEVTAYFQNGPSSSNPLRFRTHLCLLQPPASRNGNLDYGFEVDEEAMTIFSCMGGTSRPPCTCKDLDELVEDMENFMSSCATPHPDDYTIHTEKSDTSIEEVALYTMRDTLQWWVTWQGSIGSHFWKHLYVAIITICDDVAIPPQDLANGTFRFLGYTLEDILDGLHSEGVHPDDIRELKMLTWRQFICQYLEKVHPRIRARLLSQTTMMTQFRVMTGNPQGAALTILASRATGPFSAAYDAVELAGIGVCLSLDIGKEARGVLQGEETETVAGKNRDLLKSELRWIYARSIELLDVQPLASLVRRFATSGFSYVLVMDRYLEWTRNTRIPMTPGLRHMIDSYRGLQSNHIPISVDEPAQGWHPMNECITTKGDPV
;
A
#
# COMPACT_ATOMS: atom_id res chain seq x y z
N MET A 1 32.96 12.49 18.15
CA MET A 1 32.83 12.59 16.69
C MET A 1 31.44 12.08 16.33
N LEU A 2 30.50 12.99 16.05
CA LEU A 2 29.21 12.62 15.48
C LEU A 2 29.48 12.31 14.02
N THR A 3 29.57 11.02 13.66
CA THR A 3 29.52 10.61 12.26
C THR A 3 28.17 11.07 11.72
N GLY A 4 28.16 12.12 10.90
CA GLY A 4 26.95 12.62 10.27
C GLY A 4 26.29 11.47 9.51
N LYS A 5 25.08 11.08 9.93
CA LYS A 5 24.29 10.06 9.24
C LYS A 5 24.06 10.59 7.82
N LYS A 6 24.59 9.89 6.79
CA LYS A 6 24.38 10.26 5.39
C LYS A 6 22.86 10.30 5.15
N CYS A 7 22.35 11.43 4.68
CA CYS A 7 20.97 11.54 4.24
C CYS A 7 20.80 10.65 2.99
N LEU A 8 19.88 9.69 3.06
CA LEU A 8 19.61 8.77 1.94
C LEU A 8 18.79 9.49 0.88
N THR A 9 19.22 9.40 -0.38
CA THR A 9 18.43 9.80 -1.55
C THR A 9 17.50 8.67 -1.99
N MET A 10 16.46 8.98 -2.78
CA MET A 10 15.61 7.96 -3.40
C MET A 10 16.42 6.96 -4.24
N SER A 11 17.46 7.43 -4.95
CA SER A 11 18.37 6.57 -5.72
C SER A 11 19.24 5.66 -4.84
N ASP A 12 19.74 6.15 -3.69
CA ASP A 12 20.46 5.31 -2.72
C ASP A 12 19.54 4.18 -2.20
N MET A 13 18.29 4.52 -1.85
CA MET A 13 17.31 3.55 -1.39
C MET A 13 16.97 2.51 -2.48
N TRP A 14 16.79 2.96 -3.73
CA TRP A 14 16.50 2.08 -4.86
C TRP A 14 17.63 1.09 -5.13
N GLN A 15 18.88 1.52 -5.03
CA GLN A 15 20.04 0.65 -5.16
C GLN A 15 20.08 -0.41 -4.06
N GLU A 16 19.77 -0.05 -2.81
CA GLU A 16 19.72 -0.99 -1.69
C GLU A 16 18.59 -2.02 -1.87
N VAL A 17 17.38 -1.56 -2.23
CA VAL A 17 16.24 -2.43 -2.59
C VAL A 17 16.61 -3.37 -3.72
N THR A 18 17.23 -2.84 -4.77
CA THR A 18 17.66 -3.61 -5.94
C THR A 18 18.66 -4.68 -5.54
N ALA A 19 19.72 -4.32 -4.81
CA ALA A 19 20.72 -5.28 -4.33
C ALA A 19 20.08 -6.36 -3.43
N TYR A 20 19.11 -6.00 -2.60
CA TYR A 20 18.42 -6.95 -1.73
C TYR A 20 17.64 -8.00 -2.53
N PHE A 21 16.79 -7.57 -3.47
CA PHE A 21 15.93 -8.49 -4.22
C PHE A 21 16.66 -9.21 -5.36
N GLN A 22 17.74 -8.65 -5.91
CA GLN A 22 18.57 -9.27 -6.95
C GLN A 22 19.38 -10.48 -6.46
N ASN A 23 19.73 -10.53 -5.18
CA ASN A 23 20.47 -11.67 -4.59
C ASN A 23 19.57 -12.90 -4.32
N GLY A 24 18.29 -12.85 -4.72
CA GLY A 24 17.39 -14.00 -4.71
C GLY A 24 17.53 -14.91 -5.95
N PRO A 25 16.92 -16.11 -5.96
CA PRO A 25 17.06 -17.08 -7.05
C PRO A 25 16.44 -16.66 -8.41
N SER A 26 15.85 -15.47 -8.53
CA SER A 26 15.23 -15.02 -9.78
C SER A 26 15.23 -13.49 -9.96
N SER A 27 16.16 -13.04 -10.79
CA SER A 27 16.15 -11.82 -11.61
C SER A 27 16.84 -10.55 -11.11
N SER A 28 17.38 -9.82 -12.09
CA SER A 28 18.05 -8.52 -12.01
C SER A 28 17.08 -7.33 -11.78
N ASN A 29 15.78 -7.56 -11.60
CA ASN A 29 14.77 -6.50 -11.62
C ASN A 29 13.97 -6.45 -10.30
N PRO A 30 13.99 -5.34 -9.54
CA PRO A 30 13.34 -5.22 -8.23
C PRO A 30 11.80 -5.24 -8.26
N LEU A 31 11.18 -5.03 -9.42
CA LEU A 31 9.73 -5.11 -9.62
C LEU A 31 9.25 -6.49 -10.05
N ARG A 32 10.16 -7.40 -10.41
CA ARG A 32 9.80 -8.69 -10.97
C ARG A 32 9.50 -9.67 -9.84
N PHE A 33 8.35 -10.35 -9.93
CA PHE A 33 8.05 -11.48 -9.06
C PHE A 33 9.01 -12.63 -9.29
N ARG A 34 9.24 -13.46 -8.27
CA ARG A 34 9.90 -14.75 -8.48
C ARG A 34 9.04 -15.67 -9.32
N THR A 35 7.74 -15.57 -9.10
CA THR A 35 6.73 -16.30 -9.84
C THR A 35 6.41 -15.57 -11.15
N HIS A 36 6.76 -16.17 -12.28
CA HIS A 36 6.34 -15.66 -13.58
C HIS A 36 4.82 -15.81 -13.77
N LEU A 37 4.07 -14.72 -13.62
CA LEU A 37 2.61 -14.70 -13.73
C LEU A 37 2.09 -15.32 -15.04
N CYS A 38 2.81 -15.14 -16.14
CA CYS A 38 2.42 -15.69 -17.43
C CYS A 38 2.67 -17.20 -17.55
N LEU A 39 3.45 -17.81 -16.66
CA LEU A 39 3.82 -19.24 -16.68
C LEU A 39 3.12 -20.05 -15.59
N LEU A 40 2.23 -19.45 -14.81
CA LEU A 40 1.50 -20.15 -13.76
C LEU A 40 0.79 -21.39 -14.34
N GLN A 41 0.97 -22.53 -13.69
CA GLN A 41 0.30 -23.78 -13.99
C GLN A 41 -0.46 -24.27 -12.76
N PRO A 42 -1.60 -24.96 -12.93
CA PRO A 42 -2.23 -25.65 -11.83
C PRO A 42 -1.26 -26.64 -11.18
N PRO A 43 -1.27 -26.81 -9.84
CA PRO A 43 -0.52 -27.86 -9.20
C PRO A 43 -1.07 -29.24 -9.57
N ALA A 44 -0.19 -30.25 -9.61
CA ALA A 44 -0.57 -31.63 -9.93
C ALA A 44 -1.45 -32.29 -8.85
N SER A 45 -1.41 -31.77 -7.62
CA SER A 45 -2.19 -32.23 -6.46
C SER A 45 -2.47 -31.06 -5.53
N ARG A 46 -3.62 -31.05 -4.85
CA ARG A 46 -3.97 -30.05 -3.82
C ARG A 46 -3.85 -30.65 -2.43
N ASN A 47 -3.46 -29.87 -1.42
CA ASN A 47 -3.55 -30.32 -0.04
C ASN A 47 -5.03 -30.37 0.37
N GLY A 48 -5.45 -31.43 1.05
CA GLY A 48 -6.85 -31.63 1.48
C GLY A 48 -7.28 -30.83 2.72
N ASN A 49 -6.41 -29.97 3.26
CA ASN A 49 -6.69 -29.14 4.45
C ASN A 49 -7.13 -27.73 4.04
N LEU A 50 -8.36 -27.63 3.53
CA LEU A 50 -8.97 -26.42 3.01
C LEU A 50 -10.20 -26.06 3.86
N ASP A 51 -9.97 -25.59 5.09
CA ASP A 51 -11.07 -25.37 6.05
C ASP A 51 -11.60 -23.92 6.11
N TYR A 52 -10.97 -22.94 5.42
CA TYR A 52 -11.39 -21.54 5.53
C TYR A 52 -10.87 -20.61 4.40
N GLY A 53 -11.79 -20.04 3.59
CA GLY A 53 -11.52 -19.05 2.54
C GLY A 53 -12.63 -18.93 1.49
N PHE A 54 -12.58 -17.93 0.60
CA PHE A 54 -13.47 -17.89 -0.58
C PHE A 54 -12.93 -18.88 -1.63
N GLU A 55 -13.53 -20.07 -1.68
CA GLU A 55 -13.12 -21.15 -2.58
C GLU A 55 -14.03 -21.20 -3.79
N VAL A 56 -13.58 -20.54 -4.86
CA VAL A 56 -14.23 -20.66 -6.15
C VAL A 56 -13.16 -21.12 -7.10
N ASP A 57 -13.22 -22.40 -7.47
CA ASP A 57 -12.39 -22.92 -8.55
C ASP A 57 -12.73 -22.19 -9.86
N GLU A 58 -11.79 -22.23 -10.81
CA GLU A 58 -11.94 -21.51 -12.08
C GLU A 58 -13.23 -21.89 -12.84
N GLU A 59 -13.68 -23.15 -12.75
CA GLU A 59 -14.91 -23.61 -13.40
C GLU A 59 -16.15 -22.94 -12.77
N ALA A 60 -16.20 -22.87 -11.44
CA ALA A 60 -17.27 -22.25 -10.68
C ALA A 60 -17.26 -20.72 -10.73
N MET A 61 -16.15 -20.07 -11.13
CA MET A 61 -16.08 -18.60 -11.25
C MET A 61 -17.17 -18.03 -12.17
N THR A 62 -17.53 -18.77 -13.22
CA THR A 62 -18.56 -18.36 -14.19
C THR A 62 -19.96 -18.25 -13.60
N ILE A 63 -20.22 -18.90 -12.45
CA ILE A 63 -21.49 -18.82 -11.72
C ILE A 63 -21.67 -17.42 -11.11
N PHE A 64 -20.57 -16.75 -10.75
CA PHE A 64 -20.61 -15.45 -10.09
C PHE A 64 -20.40 -14.33 -11.11
N SER A 65 -21.33 -13.39 -11.18
CA SER A 65 -21.23 -12.23 -12.07
C SER A 65 -19.98 -11.37 -11.82
N CYS A 66 -19.48 -11.33 -10.58
CA CYS A 66 -18.25 -10.62 -10.22
C CYS A 66 -16.97 -11.34 -10.71
N MET A 67 -16.96 -12.68 -10.74
CA MET A 67 -15.79 -13.50 -11.06
C MET A 67 -15.74 -13.92 -12.53
N GLY A 68 -16.86 -14.26 -13.17
CA GLY A 68 -16.96 -14.51 -14.61
C GLY A 68 -15.92 -15.48 -15.20
N GLY A 69 -15.68 -15.38 -16.52
CA GLY A 69 -14.67 -16.18 -17.20
C GLY A 69 -13.25 -15.63 -17.06
N THR A 70 -12.27 -16.49 -17.35
CA THR A 70 -10.83 -16.23 -17.27
C THR A 70 -10.16 -16.30 -18.64
N SER A 71 -9.03 -15.62 -18.80
CA SER A 71 -8.16 -15.71 -19.98
C SER A 71 -6.70 -15.57 -19.57
N ARG A 72 -5.80 -16.36 -20.14
CA ARG A 72 -4.37 -16.24 -19.81
C ARG A 72 -3.83 -14.90 -20.34
N PRO A 73 -3.15 -14.08 -19.52
CA PRO A 73 -2.60 -12.82 -19.97
C PRO A 73 -1.36 -13.02 -20.86
N PRO A 74 -1.03 -12.03 -21.71
CA PRO A 74 0.25 -11.99 -22.41
C PRO A 74 1.43 -11.83 -21.42
N CYS A 75 2.60 -12.31 -21.84
CA CYS A 75 3.84 -12.12 -21.09
C CYS A 75 4.42 -10.73 -21.36
N THR A 76 4.65 -9.94 -20.31
CA THR A 76 5.28 -8.60 -20.38
C THR A 76 6.63 -8.55 -19.66
N CYS A 77 7.25 -9.71 -19.39
CA CYS A 77 8.48 -9.78 -18.59
C CYS A 77 9.64 -8.96 -19.18
N LYS A 78 9.68 -8.78 -20.51
CA LYS A 78 10.70 -7.99 -21.21
C LYS A 78 10.49 -6.48 -21.02
N ASP A 79 9.24 -6.04 -20.90
CA ASP A 79 8.87 -4.63 -20.82
C ASP A 79 9.14 -4.04 -19.42
N LEU A 80 9.27 -4.91 -18.40
CA LEU A 80 9.61 -4.51 -17.02
C LEU A 80 11.00 -3.88 -16.91
N ASP A 81 11.96 -4.32 -17.72
CA ASP A 81 13.32 -3.80 -17.65
C ASP A 81 13.35 -2.36 -18.20
N GLU A 82 12.61 -2.09 -19.28
CA GLU A 82 12.42 -0.73 -19.82
C GLU A 82 11.63 0.19 -18.88
N LEU A 83 10.70 -0.36 -18.07
CA LEU A 83 9.99 0.40 -17.05
C LEU A 83 10.93 0.82 -15.91
N VAL A 84 11.77 -0.10 -15.43
CA VAL A 84 12.76 0.20 -14.39
C VAL A 84 13.78 1.23 -14.86
N GLU A 85 14.28 1.10 -16.09
CA GLU A 85 15.19 2.09 -16.67
C GLU A 85 14.53 3.49 -16.73
N ASP A 86 13.25 3.59 -17.10
CA ASP A 86 12.51 4.86 -17.10
C ASP A 86 12.40 5.45 -15.69
N MET A 87 12.09 4.61 -14.70
CA MET A 87 12.03 5.01 -13.29
C MET A 87 13.39 5.54 -12.81
N GLU A 88 14.48 4.83 -13.07
CA GLU A 88 15.84 5.22 -12.67
C GLU A 88 16.30 6.53 -13.30
N ASN A 89 16.00 6.71 -14.59
CA ASN A 89 16.26 7.96 -15.30
C ASN A 89 15.47 9.12 -14.70
N PHE A 90 14.20 8.90 -14.35
CA PHE A 90 13.39 9.92 -13.68
C PHE A 90 13.91 10.25 -12.29
N MET A 91 14.21 9.24 -11.46
CA MET A 91 14.77 9.44 -10.10
C MET A 91 16.09 10.25 -10.13
N SER A 92 16.88 10.09 -11.20
CA SER A 92 18.15 10.81 -11.36
C SER A 92 17.99 12.24 -11.89
N SER A 93 16.84 12.59 -12.46
CA SER A 93 16.60 13.87 -13.13
C SER A 93 15.46 14.71 -12.53
N CYS A 94 14.64 14.12 -11.65
CA CYS A 94 13.52 14.82 -11.02
C CYS A 94 14.01 15.93 -10.09
N ALA A 95 13.24 17.02 -10.01
CA ALA A 95 13.52 18.08 -9.06
C ALA A 95 13.44 17.56 -7.61
N THR A 96 14.23 18.15 -6.73
CA THR A 96 14.15 17.91 -5.28
C THR A 96 14.18 19.28 -4.58
N PRO A 97 13.09 19.72 -3.93
CA PRO A 97 11.79 19.06 -3.78
C PRO A 97 10.97 18.97 -5.09
N HIS A 98 10.02 18.03 -5.16
CA HIS A 98 9.05 17.92 -6.26
C HIS A 98 7.78 18.74 -5.94
N PRO A 99 7.11 19.36 -6.93
CA PRO A 99 5.88 20.13 -6.68
C PRO A 99 4.74 19.34 -6.03
N ASP A 100 4.68 18.04 -6.28
CA ASP A 100 3.67 17.14 -5.72
C ASP A 100 4.08 16.52 -4.38
N ASP A 101 5.18 16.94 -3.77
CA ASP A 101 5.55 16.44 -2.44
C ASP A 101 4.43 16.76 -1.44
N TYR A 102 3.97 15.73 -0.73
CA TYR A 102 2.91 15.80 0.28
C TYR A 102 1.51 16.17 -0.22
N THR A 103 1.24 16.09 -1.52
CA THR A 103 -0.12 16.22 -2.05
C THR A 103 -1.02 15.09 -1.55
N ILE A 104 -2.30 15.41 -1.34
CA ILE A 104 -3.33 14.48 -0.87
C ILE A 104 -4.14 13.97 -2.06
N HIS A 105 -4.26 12.64 -2.19
CA HIS A 105 -4.89 11.91 -3.31
C HIS A 105 -6.16 11.15 -2.88
N THR A 106 -6.80 11.57 -1.80
CA THR A 106 -7.95 10.83 -1.23
C THR A 106 -9.27 11.09 -1.95
N GLU A 107 -9.35 12.19 -2.71
CA GLU A 107 -10.57 12.71 -3.36
C GLU A 107 -11.75 12.97 -2.38
N LYS A 108 -11.48 13.01 -1.08
CA LYS A 108 -12.47 13.12 0.01
C LYS A 108 -12.46 14.47 0.71
N SER A 109 -11.86 15.49 0.08
CA SER A 109 -11.70 16.85 0.61
C SER A 109 -10.98 16.91 1.97
N ASP A 110 -10.06 15.98 2.24
CA ASP A 110 -9.23 16.04 3.44
C ASP A 110 -8.38 17.33 3.43
N THR A 111 -8.24 17.95 4.59
CA THR A 111 -7.63 19.29 4.71
C THR A 111 -6.20 19.26 5.22
N SER A 112 -5.74 18.11 5.73
CA SER A 112 -4.42 17.94 6.32
C SER A 112 -3.94 16.50 6.28
N ILE A 113 -2.63 16.29 6.31
CA ILE A 113 -2.00 14.96 6.38
C ILE A 113 -2.32 14.29 7.71
N GLU A 114 -2.46 15.07 8.78
CA GLU A 114 -2.86 14.58 10.10
C GLU A 114 -4.25 13.97 10.06
N GLU A 115 -5.21 14.62 9.38
CA GLU A 115 -6.55 14.07 9.16
C GLU A 115 -6.49 12.77 8.36
N VAL A 116 -5.74 12.76 7.26
CA VAL A 116 -5.52 11.54 6.46
C VAL A 116 -4.94 10.42 7.32
N ALA A 117 -3.93 10.69 8.14
CA ALA A 117 -3.29 9.69 9.01
C ALA A 117 -4.26 9.07 10.02
N LEU A 118 -5.19 9.85 10.58
CA LEU A 118 -6.22 9.32 11.48
C LEU A 118 -7.17 8.39 10.72
N TYR A 119 -7.58 8.76 9.52
CA TYR A 119 -8.43 7.92 8.68
C TYR A 119 -7.70 6.68 8.16
N THR A 120 -6.41 6.77 7.82
CA THR A 120 -5.58 5.62 7.50
C THR A 120 -5.53 4.66 8.68
N MET A 121 -5.29 5.16 9.90
CA MET A 121 -5.27 4.32 11.09
C MET A 121 -6.64 3.65 11.35
N ARG A 122 -7.74 4.37 11.13
CA ARG A 122 -9.10 3.79 11.16
C ARG A 122 -9.22 2.62 10.20
N ASP A 123 -8.86 2.84 8.94
CA ASP A 123 -8.94 1.84 7.88
C ASP A 123 -8.08 0.62 8.21
N THR A 124 -6.88 0.83 8.75
CA THR A 124 -5.98 -0.23 9.24
C THR A 124 -6.61 -1.05 10.36
N LEU A 125 -7.26 -0.43 11.35
CA LEU A 125 -7.91 -1.17 12.44
C LEU A 125 -9.11 -1.98 11.94
N GLN A 126 -9.92 -1.43 11.03
CA GLN A 126 -11.03 -2.16 10.39
C GLN A 126 -10.52 -3.37 9.60
N TRP A 127 -9.46 -3.17 8.82
CA TRP A 127 -8.78 -4.23 8.08
C TRP A 127 -8.24 -5.30 9.04
N TRP A 128 -7.55 -4.90 10.10
CA TRP A 128 -6.95 -5.81 11.08
C TRP A 128 -7.98 -6.68 11.79
N VAL A 129 -9.09 -6.10 12.24
CA VAL A 129 -10.16 -6.85 12.93
C VAL A 129 -10.78 -7.90 12.02
N THR A 130 -10.87 -7.64 10.72
CA THR A 130 -11.38 -8.64 9.77
C THR A 130 -10.46 -9.87 9.67
N TRP A 131 -9.17 -9.71 9.98
CA TRP A 131 -8.21 -10.81 10.09
C TRP A 131 -8.21 -11.52 11.43
N GLN A 132 -7.99 -10.73 12.48
CA GLN A 132 -7.69 -11.27 13.80
C GLN A 132 -8.95 -11.49 14.65
N GLY A 133 -10.08 -10.94 14.23
CA GLY A 133 -11.32 -10.89 15.02
C GLY A 133 -11.22 -9.96 16.23
N SER A 134 -10.05 -9.35 16.47
CA SER A 134 -9.79 -8.45 17.59
C SER A 134 -8.61 -7.53 17.30
N ILE A 135 -8.50 -6.46 18.08
CA ILE A 135 -7.40 -5.49 18.06
C ILE A 135 -6.29 -5.79 19.08
N GLY A 136 -6.36 -6.93 19.79
CA GLY A 136 -5.52 -7.17 20.97
C GLY A 136 -4.01 -7.28 20.67
N SER A 137 -3.17 -6.64 21.49
CA SER A 137 -1.71 -6.84 21.63
C SER A 137 -0.86 -6.81 20.34
N HIS A 138 -1.20 -5.94 19.38
CA HIS A 138 -0.51 -5.83 18.09
C HIS A 138 -0.23 -4.36 17.70
N PHE A 139 0.13 -3.52 18.68
CA PHE A 139 0.29 -2.08 18.52
C PHE A 139 1.21 -1.70 17.35
N TRP A 140 2.42 -2.25 17.33
CA TRP A 140 3.43 -1.94 16.31
C TRP A 140 3.10 -2.56 14.96
N LYS A 141 2.45 -3.73 14.95
CA LYS A 141 1.92 -4.35 13.73
C LYS A 141 0.82 -3.50 13.10
N HIS A 142 -0.04 -2.88 13.89
CA HIS A 142 -1.03 -1.92 13.36
C HIS A 142 -0.35 -0.70 12.78
N LEU A 143 0.61 -0.09 13.48
CA LEU A 143 1.34 1.07 12.96
C LEU A 143 2.11 0.75 11.67
N TYR A 144 2.68 -0.45 11.57
CA TYR A 144 3.32 -0.92 10.35
C TYR A 144 2.32 -0.99 9.18
N VAL A 145 1.15 -1.61 9.38
CA VAL A 145 0.13 -1.66 8.32
C VAL A 145 -0.37 -0.26 7.96
N ALA A 146 -0.48 0.65 8.94
CA ALA A 146 -0.94 2.00 8.70
C ALA A 146 0.07 2.85 7.92
N ILE A 147 1.37 2.75 8.23
CA ILE A 147 2.40 3.50 7.49
C ILE A 147 2.54 3.02 6.04
N ILE A 148 2.35 1.73 5.77
CA ILE A 148 2.34 1.21 4.39
C ILE A 148 1.01 1.52 3.67
N THR A 149 -0.02 2.01 4.36
CA THR A 149 -1.30 2.37 3.75
C THR A 149 -1.39 3.86 3.44
N ILE A 150 -0.80 4.75 4.25
CA ILE A 150 -0.92 6.21 4.05
C ILE A 150 -0.29 6.67 2.72
N CYS A 151 0.71 5.94 2.22
CA CYS A 151 1.29 6.26 0.94
C CYS A 151 0.32 6.08 -0.23
N ASP A 152 -0.83 5.42 -0.10
CA ASP A 152 -1.88 5.48 -1.13
C ASP A 152 -2.45 6.89 -1.22
N ASP A 153 -2.66 7.53 -0.06
CA ASP A 153 -3.41 8.77 0.10
C ASP A 153 -2.54 10.02 0.02
N VAL A 154 -1.23 9.91 0.27
CA VAL A 154 -0.29 11.05 0.31
C VAL A 154 0.94 10.76 -0.55
N ALA A 155 1.40 11.74 -1.31
CA ALA A 155 2.66 11.68 -2.06
C ALA A 155 3.87 11.93 -1.14
N ILE A 156 4.17 10.98 -0.25
CA ILE A 156 5.27 11.10 0.71
C ILE A 156 6.61 10.88 -0.02
N PRO A 157 7.57 11.82 0.03
CA PRO A 157 8.88 11.62 -0.57
C PRO A 157 9.61 10.43 0.08
N PRO A 158 10.13 9.45 -0.68
CA PRO A 158 10.74 8.25 -0.09
C PRO A 158 11.91 8.54 0.86
N GLN A 159 12.71 9.55 0.55
CA GLN A 159 13.81 10.02 1.41
C GLN A 159 13.30 10.53 2.76
N ASP A 160 12.13 11.15 2.83
CA ASP A 160 11.60 11.68 4.09
C ASP A 160 11.15 10.54 5.02
N LEU A 161 10.65 9.45 4.45
CA LEU A 161 10.42 8.21 5.20
C LEU A 161 11.74 7.61 5.72
N ALA A 162 12.74 7.43 4.84
CA ALA A 162 13.99 6.77 5.18
C ALA A 162 14.84 7.55 6.19
N ASN A 163 14.81 8.88 6.13
CA ASN A 163 15.57 9.76 7.02
C ASN A 163 14.81 10.09 8.32
N GLY A 164 13.54 9.70 8.44
CA GLY A 164 12.71 9.95 9.63
C GLY A 164 12.15 11.38 9.72
N THR A 165 12.16 12.12 8.60
CA THR A 165 11.49 13.42 8.46
C THR A 165 9.98 13.22 8.51
N PHE A 166 9.46 12.25 7.74
CA PHE A 166 8.06 11.86 7.81
C PHE A 166 7.80 11.00 9.05
N ARG A 167 6.73 11.32 9.77
CA ARG A 167 6.31 10.61 11.00
C ARG A 167 4.84 10.27 10.94
N PHE A 168 4.51 8.98 10.90
CA PHE A 168 3.13 8.53 10.99
C PHE A 168 2.68 8.53 12.45
N LEU A 169 1.71 9.38 12.79
CA LEU A 169 1.22 9.57 14.16
C LEU A 169 2.33 9.80 15.20
N GLY A 170 3.43 10.45 14.79
CA GLY A 170 4.59 10.75 15.64
C GLY A 170 5.76 9.76 15.54
N TYR A 171 5.58 8.61 14.90
CA TYR A 171 6.59 7.56 14.77
C TYR A 171 7.28 7.59 13.41
N THR A 172 8.61 7.45 13.40
CA THR A 172 9.38 7.18 12.19
C THR A 172 9.23 5.72 11.77
N LEU A 173 9.64 5.38 10.54
CA LEU A 173 9.73 3.97 10.13
C LEU A 173 10.64 3.16 11.05
N GLU A 174 11.76 3.74 11.51
CA GLU A 174 12.69 3.04 12.40
C GLU A 174 12.03 2.72 13.76
N ASP A 175 11.30 3.69 14.34
CA ASP A 175 10.54 3.47 15.59
C ASP A 175 9.56 2.30 15.44
N ILE A 176 8.88 2.21 14.28
CA ILE A 176 7.93 1.14 13.98
C ILE A 176 8.65 -0.21 13.85
N LEU A 177 9.78 -0.28 13.13
CA LEU A 177 10.55 -1.51 12.95
C LEU A 177 11.14 -2.02 14.29
N ASP A 178 11.68 -1.12 15.11
CA ASP A 178 12.12 -1.43 16.48
C ASP A 178 10.96 -1.91 17.35
N GLY A 179 9.80 -1.27 17.20
CA GLY A 179 8.56 -1.68 17.80
C GLY A 179 8.15 -3.10 17.42
N LEU A 180 8.19 -3.46 16.14
CA LEU A 180 7.93 -4.82 15.66
C LEU A 180 8.89 -5.84 16.28
N HIS A 181 10.17 -5.47 16.42
CA HIS A 181 11.14 -6.31 17.13
C HIS A 181 10.72 -6.56 18.58
N SER A 182 10.24 -5.52 19.27
CA SER A 182 9.73 -5.63 20.65
C SER A 182 8.48 -6.52 20.77
N GLU A 183 7.70 -6.66 19.69
CA GLU A 183 6.57 -7.60 19.62
C GLU A 183 6.95 -9.00 19.09
N GLY A 184 8.24 -9.34 19.08
CA GLY A 184 8.72 -10.67 18.73
C GLY A 184 8.69 -11.00 17.24
N VAL A 185 8.65 -10.00 16.35
CA VAL A 185 8.84 -10.23 14.90
C VAL A 185 10.30 -10.62 14.64
N HIS A 186 10.50 -11.64 13.81
CA HIS A 186 11.84 -12.19 13.54
C HIS A 186 12.73 -11.14 12.83
N PRO A 187 14.02 -11.01 13.17
CA PRO A 187 14.91 -10.02 12.56
C PRO A 187 14.99 -10.09 11.02
N ASP A 188 14.98 -11.30 10.45
CA ASP A 188 14.96 -11.47 8.99
C ASP A 188 13.68 -10.92 8.36
N ASP A 189 12.54 -11.07 9.04
CA ASP A 189 11.27 -10.52 8.58
C ASP A 189 11.26 -8.99 8.73
N ILE A 190 11.85 -8.43 9.79
CA ILE A 190 11.99 -6.96 9.93
C ILE A 190 12.83 -6.38 8.79
N ARG A 191 13.93 -7.04 8.42
CA ARG A 191 14.76 -6.63 7.28
C ARG A 191 13.95 -6.69 5.98
N GLU A 192 13.21 -7.77 5.75
CA GLU A 192 12.32 -7.91 4.59
C GLU A 192 11.25 -6.80 4.57
N LEU A 193 10.55 -6.56 5.68
CA LEU A 193 9.53 -5.52 5.83
C LEU A 193 10.09 -4.12 5.51
N LYS A 194 11.32 -3.81 5.94
CA LYS A 194 12.00 -2.55 5.59
C LYS A 194 12.19 -2.42 4.07
N MET A 195 12.73 -3.46 3.42
CA MET A 195 12.99 -3.44 1.98
C MET A 195 11.70 -3.38 1.16
N LEU A 196 10.66 -4.12 1.57
CA LEU A 196 9.33 -4.05 0.98
C LEU A 196 8.71 -2.65 1.12
N THR A 197 8.85 -2.02 2.29
CA THR A 197 8.34 -0.67 2.53
C THR A 197 9.06 0.37 1.69
N TRP A 198 10.40 0.29 1.59
CA TRP A 198 11.16 1.21 0.73
C TRP A 198 10.78 1.05 -0.73
N ARG A 199 10.69 -0.19 -1.22
CA ARG A 199 10.24 -0.47 -2.58
C ARG A 199 8.85 0.12 -2.83
N GLN A 200 7.93 -0.05 -1.89
CA GLN A 200 6.58 0.48 -1.98
C GLN A 200 6.58 1.99 -2.08
N PHE A 201 7.22 2.70 -1.15
CA PHE A 201 7.20 4.15 -1.14
C PHE A 201 7.82 4.73 -2.40
N ILE A 202 8.89 4.12 -2.93
CA ILE A 202 9.47 4.52 -4.21
C ILE A 202 8.46 4.32 -5.34
N CYS A 203 7.89 3.13 -5.50
CA CYS A 203 6.95 2.85 -6.58
C CYS A 203 5.66 3.68 -6.48
N GLN A 204 5.10 3.85 -5.29
CA GLN A 204 3.86 4.55 -5.03
C GLN A 204 4.02 6.08 -5.15
N TYR A 205 5.20 6.61 -4.83
CA TYR A 205 5.55 8.00 -5.10
C TYR A 205 5.70 8.22 -6.61
N LEU A 206 6.45 7.36 -7.29
CA LEU A 206 6.61 7.41 -8.75
C LEU A 206 5.29 7.22 -9.51
N GLU A 207 4.35 6.41 -9.01
CA GLU A 207 3.00 6.30 -9.59
C GLU A 207 2.29 7.66 -9.70
N LYS A 208 2.55 8.57 -8.74
CA LYS A 208 1.92 9.89 -8.67
C LYS A 208 2.68 10.96 -9.44
N VAL A 209 4.00 11.00 -9.29
CA VAL A 209 4.82 12.10 -9.83
C VAL A 209 5.37 11.83 -11.23
N HIS A 210 5.46 10.56 -11.63
CA HIS A 210 6.05 10.23 -12.93
C HIS A 210 5.01 10.34 -14.06
N PRO A 211 5.22 11.20 -15.07
CA PRO A 211 4.18 11.54 -16.05
C PRO A 211 3.79 10.39 -17.00
N ARG A 212 4.59 9.33 -17.08
CA ARG A 212 4.43 8.25 -18.08
C ARG A 212 4.27 6.84 -17.52
N ILE A 213 4.49 6.58 -16.22
CA ILE A 213 4.48 5.20 -15.69
C ILE A 213 3.10 4.59 -15.92
N ARG A 214 2.05 5.33 -15.55
CA ARG A 214 0.68 4.88 -15.69
C ARG A 214 0.34 4.50 -17.14
N ALA A 215 0.69 5.35 -18.10
CA ALA A 215 0.43 5.10 -19.52
C ALA A 215 1.11 3.82 -20.03
N ARG A 216 2.29 3.48 -19.52
CA ARG A 216 2.98 2.22 -19.85
C ARG A 216 2.29 0.98 -19.28
N LEU A 217 1.74 1.10 -18.06
CA LEU A 217 1.07 -0.02 -17.38
C LEU A 217 -0.30 -0.34 -17.97
N LEU A 218 -1.01 0.66 -18.50
CA LEU A 218 -2.35 0.49 -19.04
C LEU A 218 -2.40 -0.60 -20.11
N SER A 219 -3.46 -1.42 -20.07
CA SER A 219 -3.66 -2.58 -20.95
C SER A 219 -2.61 -3.70 -20.85
N GLN A 220 -1.68 -3.63 -19.90
CA GLN A 220 -0.70 -4.69 -19.66
C GLN A 220 -0.96 -5.40 -18.33
N THR A 221 -1.85 -6.39 -18.31
CA THR A 221 -2.33 -7.03 -17.06
C THR A 221 -1.21 -7.57 -16.17
N THR A 222 -0.21 -8.25 -16.72
CA THR A 222 0.91 -8.83 -15.95
C THR A 222 1.89 -7.77 -15.42
N MET A 223 2.12 -6.69 -16.18
CA MET A 223 2.95 -5.57 -15.71
C MET A 223 2.23 -4.74 -14.66
N MET A 224 0.96 -4.42 -14.89
CA MET A 224 0.07 -3.75 -13.94
C MET A 224 0.02 -4.51 -12.61
N THR A 225 -0.22 -5.83 -12.65
CA THR A 225 -0.31 -6.65 -11.43
C THR A 225 0.98 -6.59 -10.61
N GLN A 226 2.15 -6.69 -11.26
CA GLN A 226 3.43 -6.56 -10.57
C GLN A 226 3.58 -5.19 -9.93
N PHE A 227 3.36 -4.13 -10.70
CA PHE A 227 3.48 -2.77 -10.20
C PHE A 227 2.52 -2.50 -9.03
N ARG A 228 1.26 -2.92 -9.14
CA ARG A 228 0.25 -2.75 -8.08
C ARG A 228 0.58 -3.49 -6.79
N VAL A 229 1.17 -4.68 -6.88
CA VAL A 229 1.67 -5.37 -5.67
C VAL A 229 2.85 -4.61 -5.06
N MET A 230 3.72 -4.00 -5.87
CA MET A 230 4.79 -3.16 -5.33
C MET A 230 4.24 -1.92 -4.64
N THR A 231 3.24 -1.25 -5.24
CA THR A 231 2.67 -0.02 -4.69
C THR A 231 1.75 -0.25 -3.49
N GLY A 232 1.10 -1.41 -3.37
CA GLY A 232 0.22 -1.74 -2.23
C GLY A 232 0.88 -2.50 -1.08
N ASN A 233 2.12 -2.97 -1.23
CA ASN A 233 2.86 -3.80 -0.26
C ASN A 233 2.03 -4.88 0.47
N PRO A 234 1.23 -5.69 -0.26
CA PRO A 234 0.43 -6.73 0.38
C PRO A 234 1.31 -7.88 0.91
N GLN A 235 2.55 -8.01 0.42
CA GLN A 235 3.54 -8.95 0.97
C GLN A 235 3.96 -8.57 2.40
N GLY A 236 4.22 -7.28 2.66
CA GLY A 236 4.54 -6.81 4.01
C GLY A 236 3.36 -6.95 4.96
N ALA A 237 2.15 -6.68 4.48
CA ALA A 237 0.92 -6.95 5.24
C ALA A 237 0.75 -8.45 5.56
N ALA A 238 1.01 -9.35 4.59
CA ALA A 238 0.95 -10.79 4.80
C ALA A 238 1.96 -11.26 5.87
N LEU A 239 3.22 -10.82 5.78
CA LEU A 239 4.25 -11.11 6.78
C LEU A 239 3.84 -10.64 8.18
N THR A 240 3.25 -9.44 8.28
CA THR A 240 2.77 -8.88 9.55
C THR A 240 1.64 -9.73 10.15
N ILE A 241 0.73 -10.26 9.32
CA ILE A 241 -0.32 -11.18 9.75
C ILE A 241 0.27 -12.53 10.18
N LEU A 242 1.23 -13.09 9.45
CA LEU A 242 1.90 -14.32 9.86
C LEU A 242 2.61 -14.16 11.21
N ALA A 243 3.34 -13.06 11.38
CA ALA A 243 4.04 -12.71 12.62
C ALA A 243 3.11 -12.39 13.80
N SER A 244 1.82 -12.16 13.57
CA SER A 244 0.82 -12.06 14.65
C SER A 244 0.39 -13.42 15.21
N ARG A 245 0.59 -14.50 14.45
CA ARG A 245 0.11 -15.86 14.80
C ARG A 245 1.21 -16.76 15.33
N ALA A 246 2.44 -16.57 14.89
CA ALA A 246 3.58 -17.36 15.35
C ALA A 246 4.88 -16.55 15.21
N THR A 247 5.94 -17.05 15.85
CA THR A 247 7.30 -16.51 15.73
C THR A 247 8.12 -17.44 14.83
N GLY A 248 8.73 -16.89 13.79
CA GLY A 248 9.63 -17.59 12.89
C GLY A 248 9.96 -16.71 11.69
N PRO A 249 11.00 -17.03 10.91
CA PRO A 249 11.25 -16.31 9.66
C PRO A 249 10.21 -16.73 8.62
N PHE A 250 9.16 -15.94 8.45
CA PHE A 250 8.16 -16.18 7.40
C PHE A 250 8.66 -15.72 6.03
N SER A 251 9.68 -14.87 5.99
CA SER A 251 10.46 -14.55 4.79
C SER A 251 11.05 -15.79 4.10
N ALA A 252 11.28 -16.90 4.84
CA ALA A 252 11.68 -18.17 4.24
C ALA A 252 10.57 -18.84 3.40
N ALA A 253 9.30 -18.48 3.63
CA ALA A 253 8.14 -18.92 2.86
C ALA A 253 7.74 -17.88 1.79
N TYR A 254 8.74 -17.25 1.16
CA TYR A 254 8.55 -16.12 0.25
C TYR A 254 7.51 -16.38 -0.85
N ASP A 255 7.52 -17.58 -1.46
CA ASP A 255 6.57 -17.91 -2.55
C ASP A 255 5.12 -17.86 -2.05
N ALA A 256 4.86 -18.33 -0.82
CA ALA A 256 3.54 -18.25 -0.20
C ALA A 256 3.14 -16.80 0.10
N VAL A 257 4.09 -15.98 0.57
CA VAL A 257 3.87 -14.55 0.85
C VAL A 257 3.63 -13.75 -0.43
N GLU A 258 4.40 -14.01 -1.49
CA GLU A 258 4.26 -13.39 -2.82
C GLU A 258 2.90 -13.75 -3.44
N LEU A 259 2.56 -15.04 -3.51
CA LEU A 259 1.28 -15.50 -4.05
C LEU A 259 0.08 -14.97 -3.26
N ALA A 260 0.19 -14.88 -1.93
CA ALA A 260 -0.86 -14.31 -1.09
C ALA A 260 -1.00 -12.80 -1.29
N GLY A 261 0.13 -12.09 -1.47
CA GLY A 261 0.15 -10.68 -1.83
C GLY A 261 -0.50 -10.40 -3.19
N ILE A 262 -0.20 -11.22 -4.19
CA ILE A 262 -0.85 -11.17 -5.51
C ILE A 262 -2.36 -11.41 -5.35
N GLY A 263 -2.76 -12.48 -4.66
CA GLY A 263 -4.15 -12.83 -4.48
C GLY A 263 -4.98 -11.72 -3.80
N VAL A 264 -4.47 -11.12 -2.73
CA VAL A 264 -5.22 -10.05 -2.02
C VAL A 264 -5.38 -8.80 -2.88
N CYS A 265 -4.33 -8.44 -3.64
CA CYS A 265 -4.38 -7.30 -4.55
C CYS A 265 -5.44 -7.54 -5.64
N LEU A 266 -5.43 -8.72 -6.25
CA LEU A 266 -6.36 -9.07 -7.31
C LEU A 266 -7.80 -9.24 -6.80
N SER A 267 -8.01 -9.83 -5.62
CA SER A 267 -9.35 -9.93 -5.05
C SER A 267 -9.92 -8.56 -4.67
N LEU A 268 -9.08 -7.62 -4.23
CA LEU A 268 -9.47 -6.22 -4.04
C LEU A 268 -9.88 -5.58 -5.37
N ASP A 269 -9.07 -5.72 -6.42
CA ASP A 269 -9.36 -5.14 -7.74
C ASP A 269 -10.64 -5.71 -8.35
N ILE A 270 -10.83 -7.04 -8.30
CA ILE A 270 -12.06 -7.70 -8.78
C ILE A 270 -13.27 -7.22 -7.96
N GLY A 271 -13.12 -7.13 -6.62
CA GLY A 271 -14.17 -6.64 -5.73
C GLY A 271 -14.55 -5.19 -6.02
N LYS A 272 -13.55 -4.30 -6.13
CA LYS A 272 -13.74 -2.88 -6.47
C LYS A 272 -14.40 -2.72 -7.83
N GLU A 273 -13.95 -3.48 -8.82
CA GLU A 273 -14.51 -3.46 -10.17
C GLU A 273 -15.99 -3.86 -10.17
N ALA A 274 -16.33 -4.96 -9.47
CA ALA A 274 -17.70 -5.42 -9.36
C ALA A 274 -18.63 -4.42 -8.65
N ARG A 275 -18.06 -3.50 -7.86
CA ARG A 275 -18.79 -2.46 -7.11
C ARG A 275 -18.77 -1.09 -7.79
N GLY A 276 -18.09 -0.95 -8.93
CA GLY A 276 -17.90 0.32 -9.62
C GLY A 276 -16.99 1.30 -8.87
N VAL A 277 -16.26 0.84 -7.84
CA VAL A 277 -15.31 1.65 -7.08
C VAL A 277 -14.10 1.99 -7.94
N LEU A 278 -13.63 1.01 -8.73
CA LEU A 278 -12.43 1.13 -9.58
C LEU A 278 -12.64 2.07 -10.79
N GLN A 279 -13.89 2.30 -11.20
CA GLN A 279 -14.20 3.03 -12.43
C GLN A 279 -13.89 4.52 -12.29
N GLY A 280 -12.91 5.00 -13.05
CA GLY A 280 -12.47 6.39 -12.99
C GLY A 280 -11.42 6.67 -11.92
N GLU A 281 -10.97 5.67 -11.14
CA GLU A 281 -9.79 5.82 -10.29
C GLU A 281 -8.54 6.04 -11.15
N GLU A 282 -7.67 6.97 -10.75
CA GLU A 282 -6.38 7.17 -11.44
C GLU A 282 -5.56 5.88 -11.54
N THR A 283 -5.70 4.99 -10.54
CA THR A 283 -4.97 3.71 -10.42
C THR A 283 -5.72 2.49 -10.98
N GLU A 284 -6.84 2.70 -11.67
CA GLU A 284 -7.71 1.64 -12.22
C GLU A 284 -6.96 0.54 -13.02
N THR A 285 -7.09 -0.72 -12.63
CA THR A 285 -6.31 -1.82 -13.24
C THR A 285 -6.90 -2.37 -14.55
N VAL A 286 -8.18 -2.12 -14.82
CA VAL A 286 -8.87 -2.57 -16.06
C VAL A 286 -9.33 -1.43 -16.96
N ALA A 287 -8.67 -0.27 -16.87
CA ALA A 287 -8.97 0.91 -17.66
C ALA A 287 -8.78 0.67 -19.17
N GLY A 288 -9.65 1.27 -20.00
CA GLY A 288 -9.53 1.29 -21.46
C GLY A 288 -10.53 0.41 -22.22
N LYS A 289 -10.37 0.37 -23.56
CA LYS A 289 -11.34 -0.26 -24.50
C LYS A 289 -11.46 -1.79 -24.36
N ASN A 290 -10.43 -2.44 -23.82
CA ASN A 290 -10.37 -3.90 -23.67
C ASN A 290 -10.74 -4.36 -22.25
N ARG A 291 -11.51 -3.56 -21.51
CA ARG A 291 -11.85 -3.79 -20.09
C ARG A 291 -12.24 -5.24 -19.77
N ASP A 292 -13.14 -5.84 -20.55
CA ASP A 292 -13.62 -7.20 -20.27
C ASP A 292 -12.53 -8.27 -20.43
N LEU A 293 -11.63 -8.09 -21.41
CA LEU A 293 -10.45 -8.94 -21.54
C LEU A 293 -9.53 -8.77 -20.32
N LEU A 294 -9.21 -7.53 -19.94
CA LEU A 294 -8.34 -7.26 -18.79
C LEU A 294 -8.91 -7.85 -17.49
N LYS A 295 -10.24 -7.78 -17.31
CA LYS A 295 -10.94 -8.45 -16.20
C LYS A 295 -10.67 -9.95 -16.23
N SER A 296 -10.92 -10.61 -17.36
CA SER A 296 -10.70 -12.05 -17.53
C SER A 296 -9.24 -12.45 -17.26
N GLU A 297 -8.28 -11.59 -17.61
CA GLU A 297 -6.86 -11.79 -17.36
C GLU A 297 -6.49 -11.68 -15.87
N LEU A 298 -7.01 -10.68 -15.16
CA LEU A 298 -6.82 -10.55 -13.72
C LEU A 298 -7.38 -11.76 -12.96
N ARG A 299 -8.58 -12.20 -13.36
CA ARG A 299 -9.25 -13.38 -12.79
C ARG A 299 -8.46 -14.66 -13.01
N TRP A 300 -7.84 -14.81 -14.17
CA TRP A 300 -6.95 -15.94 -14.45
C TRP A 300 -5.74 -15.95 -13.51
N ILE A 301 -5.05 -14.81 -13.34
CA ILE A 301 -3.91 -14.72 -12.42
C ILE A 301 -4.36 -15.05 -10.99
N TYR A 302 -5.49 -14.46 -10.55
CA TYR A 302 -6.06 -14.73 -9.23
C TYR A 302 -6.31 -16.23 -9.00
N ALA A 303 -7.02 -16.90 -9.93
CA ALA A 303 -7.35 -18.32 -9.80
C ALA A 303 -6.09 -19.18 -9.66
N ARG A 304 -5.09 -18.94 -10.51
CA ARG A 304 -3.81 -19.67 -10.48
C ARG A 304 -3.03 -19.40 -9.20
N SER A 305 -3.03 -18.17 -8.70
CA SER A 305 -2.37 -17.83 -7.43
C SER A 305 -3.00 -18.57 -6.26
N ILE A 306 -4.34 -18.65 -6.18
CA ILE A 306 -5.03 -19.39 -5.12
C ILE A 306 -4.70 -20.89 -5.20
N GLU A 307 -4.76 -21.50 -6.39
CA GLU A 307 -4.43 -22.91 -6.54
C GLU A 307 -2.99 -23.23 -6.12
N LEU A 308 -2.02 -22.35 -6.42
CA LEU A 308 -0.63 -22.54 -6.00
C LEU A 308 -0.41 -22.31 -4.51
N LEU A 309 -1.24 -21.49 -3.86
CA LEU A 309 -1.23 -21.37 -2.40
C LEU A 309 -1.68 -22.66 -1.73
N ASP A 310 -2.55 -23.45 -2.36
CA ASP A 310 -3.10 -24.68 -1.78
C ASP A 310 -2.06 -25.77 -1.54
N VAL A 311 -0.91 -25.69 -2.22
CA VAL A 311 0.19 -26.62 -2.02
C VAL A 311 1.23 -26.13 -1.01
N GLN A 312 1.08 -24.90 -0.49
CA GLN A 312 2.03 -24.32 0.45
C GLN A 312 1.80 -24.82 1.89
N PRO A 313 2.85 -25.00 2.71
CA PRO A 313 2.71 -25.45 4.09
C PRO A 313 1.85 -24.54 4.99
N LEU A 314 1.74 -23.26 4.65
CA LEU A 314 0.96 -22.25 5.39
C LEU A 314 -0.39 -21.94 4.73
N ALA A 315 -0.84 -22.77 3.78
CA ALA A 315 -1.98 -22.52 2.89
C ALA A 315 -3.20 -21.93 3.59
N SER A 316 -3.67 -22.52 4.71
CA SER A 316 -4.90 -22.08 5.39
C SER A 316 -4.86 -20.62 5.85
N LEU A 317 -3.70 -20.13 6.30
CA LEU A 317 -3.55 -18.75 6.78
C LEU A 317 -3.34 -17.77 5.62
N VAL A 318 -2.45 -18.10 4.69
CA VAL A 318 -2.10 -17.22 3.57
C VAL A 318 -3.18 -17.20 2.47
N ARG A 319 -3.99 -18.26 2.35
CA ARG A 319 -5.16 -18.29 1.46
C ARG A 319 -6.28 -17.39 1.98
N ARG A 320 -6.54 -17.42 3.29
CA ARG A 320 -7.44 -16.45 3.91
C ARG A 320 -6.95 -15.05 3.58
N PHE A 321 -5.64 -14.79 3.71
CA PHE A 321 -4.98 -13.56 3.27
C PHE A 321 -5.32 -13.17 1.83
N ALA A 322 -5.05 -14.08 0.90
CA ALA A 322 -5.21 -13.88 -0.53
C ALA A 322 -6.65 -13.57 -0.97
N THR A 323 -7.66 -14.10 -0.27
CA THR A 323 -9.06 -14.03 -0.73
C THR A 323 -9.88 -12.91 -0.10
N SER A 324 -9.33 -12.21 0.89
CA SER A 324 -10.10 -11.27 1.69
C SER A 324 -10.46 -9.96 1.01
N GLY A 325 -9.84 -9.63 -0.13
CA GLY A 325 -10.19 -8.43 -0.87
C GLY A 325 -11.68 -8.36 -1.19
N PHE A 326 -12.31 -9.51 -1.44
CA PHE A 326 -13.76 -9.62 -1.62
C PHE A 326 -14.59 -9.20 -0.40
N SER A 327 -14.08 -9.47 0.80
CA SER A 327 -14.74 -9.05 2.05
C SER A 327 -14.46 -7.57 2.33
N TYR A 328 -13.22 -7.11 2.12
CA TYR A 328 -12.81 -5.74 2.42
C TYR A 328 -13.56 -4.67 1.67
N VAL A 329 -13.78 -4.88 0.38
CA VAL A 329 -14.52 -3.94 -0.43
C VAL A 329 -15.96 -3.74 0.08
N LEU A 330 -16.52 -4.72 0.80
CA LEU A 330 -17.88 -4.64 1.35
C LEU A 330 -17.94 -4.02 2.74
N VAL A 331 -16.95 -4.27 3.60
CA VAL A 331 -17.04 -3.95 5.04
C VAL A 331 -16.23 -2.74 5.47
N MET A 332 -15.25 -2.29 4.68
CA MET A 332 -14.40 -1.16 5.05
C MET A 332 -15.03 0.16 4.63
N ASP A 333 -15.03 1.13 5.56
CA ASP A 333 -15.56 2.47 5.31
C ASP A 333 -14.86 3.13 4.11
N ARG A 334 -13.53 2.92 3.96
CA ARG A 334 -12.70 3.48 2.89
C ARG A 334 -13.33 3.38 1.50
N TYR A 335 -13.91 2.22 1.17
CA TYR A 335 -14.47 1.96 -0.16
C TYR A 335 -15.89 2.50 -0.31
N LEU A 336 -16.67 2.55 0.78
CA LEU A 336 -17.95 3.26 0.78
C LEU A 336 -17.76 4.77 0.62
N GLU A 337 -16.77 5.34 1.30
CA GLU A 337 -16.37 6.75 1.15
C GLU A 337 -15.94 7.10 -0.26
N TRP A 338 -15.24 6.17 -0.93
CA TRP A 338 -14.83 6.36 -2.33
C TRP A 338 -16.03 6.54 -3.25
N THR A 339 -17.07 5.73 -3.11
CA THR A 339 -18.30 5.90 -3.90
C THR A 339 -19.07 7.18 -3.60
N ARG A 340 -18.75 7.88 -2.51
CA ARG A 340 -19.46 9.08 -2.04
C ARG A 340 -18.60 10.35 -2.10
N ASN A 341 -17.30 10.23 -2.40
CA ASN A 341 -16.31 11.31 -2.30
C ASN A 341 -16.41 12.08 -0.97
N THR A 342 -16.64 11.38 0.14
CA THR A 342 -16.82 12.02 1.46
C THR A 342 -16.42 11.05 2.56
N ARG A 343 -15.73 11.55 3.58
CA ARG A 343 -15.38 10.79 4.79
C ARG A 343 -16.61 10.41 5.61
N ILE A 344 -16.64 9.17 6.09
CA ILE A 344 -17.58 8.72 7.12
C ILE A 344 -17.01 9.20 8.47
N PRO A 345 -17.76 9.96 9.28
CA PRO A 345 -17.26 10.43 10.58
C PRO A 345 -16.90 9.26 11.50
N MET A 346 -15.72 9.35 12.13
CA MET A 346 -15.33 8.40 13.18
C MET A 346 -16.22 8.57 14.41
N THR A 347 -16.66 7.46 15.00
CA THR A 347 -17.34 7.49 16.30
C THR A 347 -16.38 7.97 17.39
N PRO A 348 -16.87 8.58 18.50
CA PRO A 348 -16.00 9.03 19.59
C PRO A 348 -15.12 7.92 20.18
N GLY A 349 -15.67 6.70 20.30
CA GLY A 349 -14.92 5.54 20.80
C GLY A 349 -13.78 5.12 19.87
N LEU A 350 -14.02 5.13 18.56
CA LEU A 350 -12.98 4.82 17.56
C LEU A 350 -11.90 5.90 17.53
N ARG A 351 -12.29 7.17 17.63
CA ARG A 351 -11.34 8.29 17.71
C ARG A 351 -10.43 8.18 18.94
N HIS A 352 -11.00 7.90 20.11
CA HIS A 352 -10.22 7.69 21.33
C HIS A 352 -9.25 6.50 21.20
N MET A 353 -9.68 5.42 20.55
CA MET A 353 -8.81 4.28 20.25
C MET A 353 -7.65 4.68 19.33
N ILE A 354 -7.90 5.43 18.27
CA ILE A 354 -6.85 5.92 17.36
C ILE A 354 -5.90 6.89 18.06
N ASP A 355 -6.40 7.75 18.96
CA ASP A 355 -5.55 8.67 19.72
C ASP A 355 -4.55 7.93 20.63
N SER A 356 -4.84 6.70 21.05
CA SER A 356 -3.87 5.86 21.78
C SER A 356 -2.67 5.42 20.94
N TYR A 357 -2.74 5.53 19.61
CA TYR A 357 -1.63 5.29 18.67
C TYR A 357 -0.79 6.53 18.40
N ARG A 358 -1.07 7.67 19.03
CA ARG A 358 -0.23 8.87 18.87
C ARG A 358 1.03 8.74 19.74
N GLY A 359 2.19 8.93 19.14
CA GLY A 359 3.44 9.12 19.87
C GLY A 359 3.41 10.41 20.67
N LEU A 360 4.11 10.43 21.81
CA LEU A 360 4.35 11.66 22.58
C LEU A 360 5.14 12.62 21.67
N GLN A 361 4.50 13.68 21.19
CA GLN A 361 5.18 14.70 20.39
C GLN A 361 6.26 15.38 21.24
N SER A 362 7.52 15.10 20.98
CA SER A 362 8.59 16.04 21.31
C SER A 362 8.56 17.17 20.27
N ASN A 363 7.81 18.22 20.57
CA ASN A 363 7.77 19.55 19.95
C ASN A 363 7.48 19.65 18.44
N HIS A 364 6.36 20.31 18.13
CA HIS A 364 5.97 20.85 16.83
C HIS A 364 7.13 21.51 16.05
N ILE A 365 7.32 21.08 14.80
CA ILE A 365 7.73 21.99 13.72
C ILE A 365 6.49 22.14 12.83
N PRO A 366 5.86 23.32 12.75
CA PRO A 366 4.80 23.54 11.80
C PRO A 366 5.42 23.59 10.40
N ILE A 367 4.98 22.70 9.51
CA ILE A 367 5.18 22.87 8.07
C ILE A 367 4.10 23.85 7.64
N SER A 368 4.40 25.15 7.63
CA SER A 368 3.51 26.15 7.03
C SER A 368 3.62 26.04 5.52
N VAL A 369 2.48 25.81 4.86
CA VAL A 369 2.36 26.03 3.42
C VAL A 369 2.22 27.54 3.23
N ASP A 370 3.22 28.17 2.61
CA ASP A 370 3.25 29.62 2.40
C ASP A 370 2.03 30.10 1.58
N GLU A 371 1.19 30.95 2.19
CA GLU A 371 0.27 31.82 1.44
C GLU A 371 1.05 33.01 0.86
N PRO A 372 0.80 33.42 -0.38
CA PRO A 372 1.41 34.63 -0.93
C PRO A 372 0.81 35.87 -0.25
N ALA A 373 1.67 36.63 0.41
CA ALA A 373 1.35 37.89 1.06
C ALA A 373 0.63 38.87 0.12
N GLN A 374 -0.66 39.11 0.36
CA GLN A 374 -1.36 40.28 -0.19
C GLN A 374 -1.12 41.49 0.72
N GLY A 375 -0.62 42.56 0.09
CA GLY A 375 -0.12 43.76 0.73
C GLY A 375 -1.18 44.55 1.52
N TRP A 376 -0.75 45.02 2.68
CA TRP A 376 -1.44 46.03 3.48
C TRP A 376 -0.97 47.43 3.07
N HIS A 377 -1.92 48.29 2.69
CA HIS A 377 -1.72 49.74 2.58
C HIS A 377 -2.04 50.42 3.92
N PRO A 378 -1.24 51.39 4.40
CA PRO A 378 -1.54 52.15 5.62
C PRO A 378 -2.15 53.53 5.33
N MET A 379 -2.62 54.17 6.43
CA MET A 379 -3.16 55.54 6.62
C MET A 379 -4.71 55.64 6.59
N ASN A 380 -5.40 56.34 7.50
CA ASN A 380 -5.01 57.27 8.57
C ASN A 380 -6.11 57.39 9.65
N GLU A 381 -5.66 57.95 10.78
CA GLU A 381 -6.34 58.35 12.01
C GLU A 381 -7.70 59.06 11.86
N CYS A 382 -8.59 58.89 12.86
CA CYS A 382 -9.12 60.05 13.58
C CYS A 382 -9.64 59.69 14.97
N ILE A 383 -9.12 60.42 15.95
CA ILE A 383 -9.43 60.42 17.38
C ILE A 383 -10.81 61.08 17.61
N THR A 384 -11.61 60.58 18.55
CA THR A 384 -12.27 61.46 19.56
C THR A 384 -12.79 60.70 20.76
N THR A 385 -12.54 61.32 21.90
CA THR A 385 -12.73 60.96 23.31
C THR A 385 -14.15 61.12 23.85
N LYS A 386 -14.34 60.61 25.09
CA LYS A 386 -15.40 60.85 26.09
C LYS A 386 -16.56 59.87 25.99
N GLY A 387 -17.05 59.23 27.03
CA GLY A 387 -16.87 59.32 28.48
C GLY A 387 -18.09 58.63 29.09
N ASP A 388 -17.88 57.81 30.12
CA ASP A 388 -18.95 57.19 30.94
C ASP A 388 -19.94 58.25 31.47
N PRO A 389 -21.14 57.92 32.01
CA PRO A 389 -21.55 56.62 32.59
C PRO A 389 -23.02 56.17 32.38
N VAL A 390 -23.32 54.91 32.69
CA VAL A 390 -24.12 54.40 33.85
C VAL A 390 -24.02 52.88 33.84
#